data_AF-A0A238JBX2-F1
#
_entry.id   AF-A0A238JBX2-F1
#
_cell.length_a   1.000
_cell.length_b   1.000
_cell.length_c   1.000
_cell.angle_alpha   90.00
_cell.angle_beta   90.00
_cell.angle_gamma   90.00
#
_symmetry.space_group_name_H-M   'P 1'
#
loop_
_entity.id
_entity.type
_entity.pdbx_description
1 polymer ?
#
loop_
_entity_poly.entity_id
_entity_poly.type
_entity_poly.pdbx_seq_one_letter_code
_entity_poly.pdbx_strand_id
1 'polypeptide(L)'
;MIPDYQDFAREWEAAWNSHDLDRILSHYSDDVVFRSRKALVFVGDGETRGKAALRVYWEAALKAQPDLKFEVQHVFGGHKMVVIVFCNHRGQLAAETLQFRDDGLVHLASGSQEDYLDPSQYKLQVDLWVKPGMERAFEAYERKAMVNMANYGGILVGQSRPEVGPTERHVLGFPSKAAFESYKQGPEARAVRAERDACIERTEIVELSE
;
A
#
# COMPACT_ATOMS: atom_id res chain seq x y z
N MET A 1 17.00 1.59 27.88
CA MET A 1 18.18 2.10 27.15
C MET A 1 17.96 1.78 25.69
N ILE A 2 18.12 2.75 24.78
CA ILE A 2 17.96 2.52 23.34
C ILE A 2 18.98 1.47 22.90
N PRO A 3 18.59 0.41 22.17
CA PRO A 3 19.52 -0.61 21.71
C PRO A 3 20.51 -0.04 20.68
N ASP A 4 21.66 -0.70 20.52
CA ASP A 4 22.48 -0.47 19.33
C ASP A 4 21.69 -0.89 18.09
N TYR A 5 21.68 -0.06 17.05
CA TYR A 5 20.81 -0.27 15.90
C TYR A 5 21.27 -1.42 15.00
N GLN A 6 22.57 -1.74 14.97
CA GLN A 6 23.09 -2.86 14.20
C GLN A 6 22.79 -4.18 14.92
N ASP A 7 22.95 -4.22 16.24
CA ASP A 7 22.53 -5.37 17.06
C ASP A 7 21.02 -5.59 16.97
N PHE A 8 20.22 -4.52 17.09
CA PHE A 8 18.77 -4.59 16.95
C PHE A 8 18.35 -5.13 15.59
N ALA A 9 18.96 -4.66 14.48
CA ALA A 9 18.62 -5.14 13.15
C ALA A 9 18.95 -6.63 12.95
N ARG A 10 20.09 -7.10 13.48
CA ARG A 10 20.45 -8.53 13.46
C ARG A 10 19.45 -9.38 14.23
N GLU A 11 19.06 -8.94 15.42
CA GLU A 11 18.09 -9.67 16.23
C GLU A 11 16.69 -9.62 15.61
N TRP A 12 16.27 -8.49 15.07
CA TRP A 12 15.02 -8.33 14.33
C TRP A 12 14.97 -9.29 13.13
N GLU A 13 16.06 -9.39 12.34
CA GLU A 13 16.15 -10.33 11.22
C GLU A 13 16.06 -11.79 11.71
N ALA A 14 16.80 -12.14 12.76
CA ALA A 14 16.80 -13.49 13.32
C ALA A 14 15.42 -13.87 13.91
N ALA A 15 14.73 -12.92 14.55
CA ALA A 15 13.38 -13.10 15.06
C ALA A 15 12.39 -13.37 13.92
N TRP A 16 12.39 -12.52 12.90
CA TRP A 16 11.53 -12.72 11.73
C TRP A 16 11.82 -14.03 11.01
N ASN A 17 13.09 -14.38 10.80
CA ASN A 17 13.49 -15.62 10.12
C ASN A 17 13.20 -16.88 10.92
N SER A 18 12.93 -16.77 12.22
CA SER A 18 12.49 -17.90 13.06
C SER A 18 11.00 -18.19 12.99
N HIS A 19 10.21 -17.27 12.41
CA HIS A 19 8.74 -17.27 12.44
C HIS A 19 8.12 -17.36 13.85
N ASP A 20 8.90 -17.11 14.90
CA ASP A 20 8.43 -17.07 16.28
C ASP A 20 7.81 -15.71 16.58
N LEU A 21 6.49 -15.67 16.58
CA LEU A 21 5.72 -14.45 16.78
C LEU A 21 5.90 -13.85 18.18
N ASP A 22 6.19 -14.67 19.20
CA ASP A 22 6.48 -14.18 20.55
C ASP A 22 7.82 -13.46 20.58
N ARG A 23 8.83 -14.03 19.92
CA ARG A 23 10.14 -13.40 19.76
C ARG A 23 10.05 -12.09 18.99
N ILE A 24 9.34 -12.06 17.86
CA ILE A 24 9.13 -10.83 17.07
C ILE A 24 8.44 -9.75 17.92
N LEU A 25 7.33 -10.10 18.59
CA LEU A 25 6.55 -9.15 19.38
C LEU A 25 7.26 -8.66 20.65
N SER A 26 8.31 -9.37 21.11
CA SER A 26 9.12 -8.96 22.27
C SER A 26 9.82 -7.62 22.07
N HIS A 27 10.07 -7.21 20.82
CA HIS A 27 10.69 -5.93 20.48
C HIS A 27 9.75 -4.73 20.58
N TYR A 28 8.45 -4.94 20.70
CA TYR A 28 7.43 -3.89 20.60
C TYR A 28 6.83 -3.57 21.97
N SER A 29 6.28 -2.37 22.14
CA SER A 29 5.50 -2.00 23.32
C SER A 29 4.08 -2.55 23.24
N ASP A 30 3.40 -2.75 24.37
CA ASP A 30 2.05 -3.35 24.39
C ASP A 30 1.01 -2.53 23.62
N ASP A 31 1.23 -1.22 23.54
CA ASP A 31 0.43 -0.21 22.85
C ASP A 31 1.02 0.22 21.50
N VAL A 32 1.89 -0.59 20.90
CA VAL A 32 2.52 -0.31 19.60
C VAL A 32 1.49 0.07 18.53
N VAL A 33 1.80 1.07 17.73
CA VAL A 33 1.09 1.38 16.49
C VAL A 33 1.93 0.90 15.31
N PHE A 34 1.40 -0.01 14.51
CA PHE A 34 2.06 -0.46 13.29
C PHE A 34 1.29 0.05 12.07
N ARG A 35 2.01 0.62 11.12
CA ARG A 35 1.46 1.20 9.89
C ARG A 35 1.95 0.41 8.70
N SER A 36 1.03 -0.05 7.87
CA SER A 36 1.37 -0.63 6.59
C SER A 36 0.22 -0.56 5.63
N ARG A 37 0.51 -0.26 4.36
CA ARG A 37 -0.50 -0.37 3.30
C ARG A 37 -1.06 -1.79 3.18
N LYS A 38 -0.27 -2.81 3.53
CA LYS A 38 -0.73 -4.21 3.57
C LYS A 38 -1.75 -4.45 4.67
N ALA A 39 -1.71 -3.70 5.77
CA ALA A 39 -2.72 -3.81 6.83
C ALA A 39 -4.12 -3.45 6.31
N LEU A 40 -4.25 -2.52 5.34
CA LEU A 40 -5.56 -2.20 4.73
C LEU A 40 -6.26 -3.43 4.17
N VAL A 41 -5.51 -4.35 3.55
CA VAL A 41 -6.06 -5.56 2.93
C VAL A 41 -6.56 -6.55 3.97
N PHE A 42 -5.90 -6.63 5.13
CA PHE A 42 -6.20 -7.64 6.15
C PHE A 42 -7.16 -7.15 7.25
N VAL A 43 -7.12 -5.86 7.61
CA VAL A 43 -7.90 -5.31 8.73
C VAL A 43 -8.76 -4.09 8.36
N GLY A 44 -8.79 -3.69 7.07
CA GLY A 44 -9.60 -2.57 6.59
C GLY A 44 -9.10 -1.18 6.99
N ASP A 45 -7.97 -1.11 7.70
CA ASP A 45 -7.29 0.11 8.13
C ASP A 45 -5.79 -0.03 7.85
N GLY A 46 -5.13 1.08 7.55
CA GLY A 46 -3.68 1.13 7.32
C GLY A 46 -2.86 1.02 8.60
N GLU A 47 -3.53 0.99 9.75
CA GLU A 47 -2.92 0.92 11.08
C GLU A 47 -3.45 -0.28 11.88
N THR A 48 -2.57 -0.90 12.67
CA THR A 48 -2.95 -1.76 13.79
C THR A 48 -2.49 -1.13 15.09
N ARG A 49 -3.29 -1.29 16.16
CA ARG A 49 -3.02 -0.70 17.47
C ARG A 49 -2.99 -1.78 18.55
N GLY A 50 -1.89 -1.80 19.30
CA GLY A 50 -1.60 -2.74 20.36
C GLY A 50 -1.09 -4.10 19.85
N LYS A 51 -0.31 -4.78 20.69
CA LYS A 51 0.30 -6.09 20.36
C LYS A 51 -0.71 -7.16 19.98
N ALA A 52 -1.90 -7.15 20.58
CA ALA A 52 -2.93 -8.15 20.28
C ALA A 52 -3.43 -8.05 18.83
N ALA A 53 -3.73 -6.83 18.36
CA ALA A 53 -4.14 -6.62 16.96
C ALA A 53 -2.97 -6.89 16.00
N LEU A 54 -1.76 -6.46 16.37
CA LEU A 54 -0.56 -6.72 15.59
C LEU A 54 -0.25 -8.21 15.45
N ARG A 55 -0.43 -8.98 16.53
CA ARG A 55 -0.28 -10.45 16.53
C ARG A 55 -1.20 -11.10 15.51
N VAL A 56 -2.49 -10.78 15.53
CA VAL A 56 -3.48 -11.35 14.58
C VAL A 56 -3.07 -11.06 13.13
N TYR A 57 -2.63 -9.82 12.87
CA TYR A 57 -2.16 -9.42 11.54
C TYR A 57 -0.91 -10.19 11.08
N TRP A 58 0.13 -10.26 11.91
CA TRP A 58 1.38 -10.94 11.55
C TRP A 58 1.26 -12.46 11.53
N GLU A 59 0.40 -13.05 12.37
CA GLU A 59 0.09 -14.48 12.30
C GLU A 59 -0.53 -14.85 10.95
N ALA A 60 -1.50 -14.05 10.47
CA ALA A 60 -2.07 -14.23 9.13
C ALA A 60 -1.01 -14.06 8.03
N ALA A 61 -0.13 -13.07 8.16
CA ALA A 61 0.95 -12.83 7.19
C ALA A 61 1.96 -13.99 7.12
N LEU A 62 2.42 -14.50 8.27
CA LEU A 62 3.34 -15.64 8.36
C LEU A 62 2.70 -16.91 7.80
N LYS A 63 1.42 -17.17 8.13
CA LYS A 63 0.68 -18.32 7.58
C LYS A 63 0.54 -18.25 6.05
N ALA A 64 0.38 -17.06 5.50
CA ALA A 64 0.31 -16.84 4.06
C ALA A 64 1.68 -16.91 3.35
N GLN A 65 2.78 -16.82 4.11
CA GLN A 65 4.15 -16.77 3.60
C GLN A 65 5.06 -17.72 4.38
N PRO A 66 4.88 -19.04 4.26
CA PRO A 66 5.65 -20.03 5.04
C PRO A 66 7.15 -20.04 4.71
N ASP A 67 7.55 -19.56 3.53
CA ASP A 67 8.95 -19.44 3.12
C ASP A 67 9.54 -18.06 3.42
N LEU A 68 8.87 -17.25 4.28
CA LEU A 68 9.33 -15.91 4.61
C LEU A 68 10.76 -15.94 5.12
N LYS A 69 11.64 -15.22 4.43
CA LYS A 69 13.00 -14.95 4.89
C LYS A 69 13.35 -13.51 4.58
N PHE A 70 13.90 -12.81 5.54
CA PHE A 70 14.43 -11.47 5.42
C PHE A 70 15.96 -11.50 5.44
N GLU A 71 16.54 -10.56 4.70
CA GLU A 71 17.98 -10.32 4.64
C GLU A 71 18.21 -8.81 4.73
N VAL A 72 18.77 -8.34 5.85
CA VAL A 72 19.03 -6.92 6.07
C VAL A 72 20.14 -6.43 5.14
N GLN A 73 19.84 -5.38 4.38
CA GLN A 73 20.75 -4.75 3.42
C GLN A 73 21.40 -3.50 4.01
N HIS A 74 20.59 -2.64 4.64
CA HIS A 74 21.06 -1.37 5.21
C HIS A 74 20.36 -1.05 6.51
N VAL A 75 21.08 -0.36 7.40
CA VAL A 75 20.59 0.11 8.69
C VAL A 75 20.95 1.58 8.83
N PHE A 76 19.94 2.43 8.98
CA PHE A 76 20.11 3.87 9.22
C PHE A 76 19.62 4.22 10.62
N GLY A 77 20.52 4.70 11.46
CA GLY A 77 20.20 5.15 12.81
C GLY A 77 19.81 6.62 12.85
N GLY A 78 18.71 6.93 13.56
CA GLY A 78 18.31 8.29 13.92
C GLY A 78 18.25 8.49 15.44
N HIS A 79 17.73 9.62 15.90
CA HIS A 79 17.48 9.82 17.33
C HIS A 79 16.25 8.99 17.77
N LYS A 80 16.48 7.97 18.60
CA LYS A 80 15.45 7.00 19.07
C LYS A 80 14.66 6.32 17.95
N MET A 81 15.30 6.08 16.81
CA MET A 81 14.66 5.40 15.69
C MET A 81 15.69 4.73 14.78
N VAL A 82 15.26 3.70 14.08
CA VAL A 82 16.06 3.00 13.06
C VAL A 82 15.21 2.81 11.79
N VAL A 83 15.86 2.88 10.63
CA VAL A 83 15.32 2.40 9.36
C VAL A 83 16.12 1.16 8.95
N ILE A 84 15.42 0.03 8.80
CA ILE A 84 16.00 -1.24 8.34
C ILE A 84 15.53 -1.45 6.91
N VAL A 85 16.44 -1.48 5.96
CA VAL A 85 16.17 -1.86 4.57
C VAL A 85 16.54 -3.33 4.41
N PHE A 86 15.63 -4.15 3.89
CA PHE A 86 15.82 -5.59 3.77
C PHE A 86 15.16 -6.14 2.51
N CYS A 87 15.68 -7.26 2.00
CA CYS A 87 15.03 -8.05 0.96
C CYS A 87 14.23 -9.19 1.58
N ASN A 88 13.08 -9.54 1.01
CA ASN A 88 12.39 -10.78 1.36
C ASN A 88 12.83 -11.97 0.46
N HIS A 89 12.35 -13.17 0.77
CA HIS A 89 12.63 -14.40 0.01
C HIS A 89 12.33 -14.35 -1.49
N ARG A 90 11.56 -13.36 -1.96
CA ARG A 90 11.26 -13.13 -3.38
C ARG A 90 12.15 -12.06 -4.01
N GLY A 91 13.19 -11.60 -3.30
CA GLY A 91 14.07 -10.51 -3.75
C GLY A 91 13.40 -9.13 -3.75
N GLN A 92 12.24 -8.98 -3.09
CA GLN A 92 11.56 -7.68 -3.02
C GLN A 92 12.15 -6.86 -1.89
N LEU A 93 12.58 -5.64 -2.18
CA LEU A 93 13.10 -4.73 -1.18
C LEU A 93 11.96 -4.08 -0.38
N ALA A 94 12.21 -3.94 0.91
CA ALA A 94 11.32 -3.30 1.86
C ALA A 94 12.14 -2.48 2.85
N ALA A 95 11.45 -1.56 3.52
CA ALA A 95 12.03 -0.79 4.61
C ALA A 95 11.06 -0.73 5.79
N GLU A 96 11.55 -0.99 6.99
CA GLU A 96 10.82 -0.73 8.23
C GLU A 96 11.45 0.43 8.99
N THR A 97 10.62 1.44 9.30
CA THR A 97 11.00 2.53 10.21
C THR A 97 10.42 2.24 11.58
N LEU A 98 11.28 2.15 12.60
CA LEU A 98 10.93 1.75 13.96
C LEU A 98 11.35 2.85 14.94
N GLN A 99 10.42 3.35 15.74
CA GLN A 99 10.66 4.37 16.76
C GLN A 99 10.60 3.75 18.16
N PHE A 100 11.63 4.02 18.96
CA PHE A 100 11.85 3.43 20.27
C PHE A 100 11.40 4.36 21.40
N ARG A 101 10.89 3.76 22.47
CA ARG A 101 10.74 4.40 23.79
C ARG A 101 12.07 4.38 24.54
N ASP A 102 12.09 5.03 25.70
CA ASP A 102 13.27 5.05 26.59
C ASP A 102 13.61 3.68 27.20
N ASP A 103 12.61 2.79 27.30
CA ASP A 103 12.78 1.40 27.70
C ASP A 103 13.43 0.52 26.61
N GLY A 104 13.54 1.02 25.36
CA GLY A 104 14.12 0.32 24.22
C GLY A 104 13.11 -0.47 23.39
N LEU A 105 11.81 -0.42 23.71
CA LEU A 105 10.74 -1.05 22.92
C LEU A 105 10.24 -0.15 21.80
N VAL A 106 9.88 -0.76 20.67
CA VAL A 106 9.29 -0.08 19.52
C VAL A 106 7.83 0.25 19.79
N HIS A 107 7.46 1.54 19.73
CA HIS A 107 6.07 1.98 19.95
C HIS A 107 5.37 2.46 18.69
N LEU A 108 6.13 2.81 17.66
CA LEU A 108 5.61 3.18 16.35
C LEU A 108 6.49 2.54 15.29
N ALA A 109 5.87 1.78 14.40
CA ALA A 109 6.53 1.07 13.33
C ALA A 109 5.79 1.31 12.01
N SER A 110 6.54 1.45 10.92
CA SER A 110 5.98 1.64 9.57
C SER A 110 6.69 0.72 8.60
N GLY A 111 5.95 -0.23 8.01
CA GLY A 111 6.44 -1.12 6.96
C GLY A 111 6.16 -0.57 5.58
N SER A 112 7.23 -0.29 4.83
CA SER A 112 7.25 0.22 3.46
C SER A 112 7.85 -0.82 2.52
N GLN A 113 7.49 -0.79 1.24
CA GLN A 113 8.08 -1.64 0.20
C GLN A 113 8.63 -0.75 -0.90
N GLU A 114 9.83 -1.07 -1.42
CA GLU A 114 10.52 -0.27 -2.47
C GLU A 114 9.62 -0.07 -3.67
N ASP A 115 8.88 -1.12 -4.02
CA ASP A 115 7.79 -1.07 -4.95
C ASP A 115 6.66 -1.89 -4.35
N TYR A 116 5.58 -1.25 -3.92
CA TYR A 116 4.30 -1.94 -3.81
C TYR A 116 3.98 -2.41 -5.22
N LEU A 117 4.45 -3.60 -5.62
CA LEU A 117 4.39 -4.13 -6.98
C LEU A 117 3.05 -3.74 -7.57
N ASP A 118 3.09 -2.68 -8.35
CA ASP A 118 2.04 -2.33 -9.25
C ASP A 118 2.25 -3.36 -10.35
N PRO A 119 1.47 -4.46 -10.37
CA PRO A 119 1.68 -5.50 -11.37
C PRO A 119 1.33 -4.97 -12.77
N SER A 120 0.88 -3.71 -12.87
CA SER A 120 0.63 -3.10 -14.14
C SER A 120 1.91 -2.89 -14.92
N GLN A 121 1.93 -3.53 -16.08
CA GLN A 121 2.89 -3.24 -17.14
C GLN A 121 2.42 -2.04 -17.99
N TYR A 122 1.30 -1.41 -17.59
CA TYR A 122 0.67 -0.33 -18.31
C TYR A 122 -0.01 0.65 -17.36
N LYS A 123 0.49 1.89 -17.32
CA LYS A 123 -0.01 2.95 -16.43
C LYS A 123 -0.55 4.14 -17.21
N LEU A 124 -1.59 4.73 -16.66
CA LEU A 124 -2.24 5.90 -17.21
C LEU A 124 -2.53 6.90 -16.10
N GLN A 125 -2.25 8.18 -16.35
CA GLN A 125 -2.84 9.27 -15.60
C GLN A 125 -4.20 9.60 -16.23
N VAL A 126 -5.24 9.71 -15.41
CA VAL A 126 -6.59 10.11 -15.82
C VAL A 126 -7.00 11.33 -15.00
N ASP A 127 -7.07 12.47 -15.66
CA ASP A 127 -7.48 13.74 -15.06
C ASP A 127 -8.97 13.96 -15.35
N LEU A 128 -9.75 14.18 -14.29
CA LEU A 128 -11.20 14.25 -14.31
C LEU A 128 -11.66 15.62 -13.79
N TRP A 129 -12.44 16.33 -14.61
CA TRP A 129 -13.15 17.54 -14.20
C TRP A 129 -14.61 17.18 -13.96
N VAL A 130 -15.05 17.28 -12.71
CA VAL A 130 -16.42 17.00 -12.32
C VAL A 130 -17.24 18.28 -12.48
N LYS A 131 -18.45 18.15 -13.03
CA LYS A 131 -19.36 19.29 -13.17
C LYS A 131 -19.74 19.84 -11.79
N PRO A 132 -19.88 21.17 -11.62
CA PRO A 132 -20.24 21.75 -10.34
C PRO A 132 -21.51 21.14 -9.74
N GLY A 133 -21.47 20.70 -8.48
CA GLY A 133 -22.62 20.13 -7.76
C GLY A 133 -22.92 18.66 -8.08
N MET A 134 -22.07 17.99 -8.87
CA MET A 134 -22.23 16.58 -9.23
C MET A 134 -21.31 15.64 -8.44
N GLU A 135 -20.73 16.09 -7.33
CA GLU A 135 -19.72 15.34 -6.56
C GLU A 135 -20.25 13.98 -6.08
N ARG A 136 -21.49 13.95 -5.55
CA ARG A 136 -22.13 12.68 -5.13
C ARG A 136 -22.41 11.73 -6.28
N ALA A 137 -22.80 12.26 -7.44
CA ALA A 137 -23.05 11.45 -8.63
C ALA A 137 -21.73 10.89 -9.18
N PHE A 138 -20.68 11.70 -9.16
CA PHE A 138 -19.32 11.30 -9.52
C PHE A 138 -18.79 10.19 -8.62
N GLU A 139 -18.89 10.32 -7.29
CA GLU A 139 -18.47 9.27 -6.34
C GLU A 139 -19.21 7.93 -6.58
N ALA A 140 -20.51 7.99 -6.94
CA ALA A 140 -21.28 6.80 -7.26
C ALA A 140 -20.82 6.15 -8.57
N TYR A 141 -20.56 6.95 -9.60
CA TYR A 141 -19.98 6.49 -10.85
C TYR A 141 -18.58 5.89 -10.64
N GLU A 142 -17.72 6.56 -9.86
CA GLU A 142 -16.35 6.15 -9.60
C GLU A 142 -16.31 4.75 -8.97
N ARG A 143 -17.11 4.51 -7.92
CA ARG A 143 -17.19 3.17 -7.29
C ARG A 143 -17.54 2.08 -8.29
N LYS A 144 -18.48 2.34 -9.21
CA LYS A 144 -18.84 1.38 -10.27
C LYS A 144 -17.70 1.20 -11.28
N ALA A 145 -17.06 2.29 -11.70
CA ALA A 145 -15.93 2.24 -12.63
C ALA A 145 -14.75 1.44 -12.05
N MET A 146 -14.45 1.59 -10.76
CA MET A 146 -13.41 0.82 -10.08
C MET A 146 -13.70 -0.67 -10.07
N VAL A 147 -14.95 -1.07 -9.76
CA VAL A 147 -15.38 -2.48 -9.81
C VAL A 147 -15.30 -3.02 -11.24
N ASN A 148 -15.73 -2.23 -12.22
CA ASN A 148 -15.75 -2.64 -13.62
C ASN A 148 -14.33 -2.86 -14.18
N MET A 149 -13.38 -1.96 -13.88
CA MET A 149 -12.00 -2.13 -14.37
C MET A 149 -11.28 -3.29 -13.71
N ALA A 150 -11.62 -3.63 -12.45
CA ALA A 150 -11.02 -4.77 -11.76
C ALA A 150 -11.25 -6.10 -12.48
N ASN A 151 -12.39 -6.24 -13.20
CA ASN A 151 -12.67 -7.42 -14.04
C ASN A 151 -11.65 -7.60 -15.19
N TYR A 152 -10.92 -6.55 -15.53
CA TYR A 152 -9.87 -6.53 -16.57
C TYR A 152 -8.46 -6.46 -15.95
N GLY A 153 -8.34 -6.67 -14.64
CA GLY A 153 -7.09 -6.53 -13.89
C GLY A 153 -6.68 -5.08 -13.62
N GLY A 154 -7.56 -4.11 -13.89
CA GLY A 154 -7.32 -2.69 -13.62
C GLY A 154 -7.31 -2.39 -12.12
N ILE A 155 -6.36 -1.57 -11.68
CA ILE A 155 -6.24 -1.13 -10.29
C ILE A 155 -6.07 0.39 -10.20
N LEU A 156 -6.52 0.98 -9.09
CA LEU A 156 -6.22 2.36 -8.74
C LEU A 156 -4.88 2.40 -8.01
N VAL A 157 -3.85 2.89 -8.68
CA VAL A 157 -2.48 3.01 -8.15
C VAL A 157 -2.37 4.22 -7.23
N GLY A 158 -2.96 5.35 -7.65
CA GLY A 158 -2.99 6.58 -6.88
C GLY A 158 -4.20 7.45 -7.21
N GLN A 159 -4.62 8.26 -6.24
CA GLN A 159 -5.69 9.25 -6.37
C GLN A 159 -5.24 10.53 -5.67
N SER A 160 -5.50 11.68 -6.29
CA SER A 160 -5.17 12.99 -5.73
C SER A 160 -6.15 14.06 -6.21
N ARG A 161 -6.26 15.16 -5.46
CA ARG A 161 -7.06 16.35 -5.82
C ARG A 161 -6.12 17.56 -5.88
N PRO A 162 -5.55 17.86 -7.05
CA PRO A 162 -4.62 18.98 -7.20
C PRO A 162 -5.28 20.33 -6.85
N GLU A 163 -4.52 21.27 -6.29
CA GLU A 163 -5.03 22.63 -6.03
C GLU A 163 -5.36 23.40 -7.31
N VAL A 164 -4.65 23.10 -8.40
CA VAL A 164 -4.85 23.68 -9.72
C VAL A 164 -4.98 22.55 -10.75
N GLY A 165 -6.02 22.59 -11.57
CA GLY A 165 -6.22 21.65 -12.68
C GLY A 165 -7.50 20.80 -12.51
N PRO A 166 -7.41 19.46 -12.64
CA PRO A 166 -8.57 18.59 -12.55
C PRO A 166 -9.18 18.58 -11.15
N THR A 167 -10.48 18.31 -11.07
CA THR A 167 -11.16 18.05 -9.80
C THR A 167 -10.54 16.85 -9.11
N GLU A 168 -10.19 15.82 -9.89
CA GLU A 168 -9.52 14.63 -9.38
C GLU A 168 -8.59 14.01 -10.42
N ARG A 169 -7.43 13.54 -9.97
CA ARG A 169 -6.44 12.83 -10.77
C ARG A 169 -6.31 11.42 -10.27
N HIS A 170 -6.47 10.45 -11.17
CA HIS A 170 -6.20 9.05 -10.92
C HIS A 170 -4.93 8.61 -11.64
N VAL A 171 -4.19 7.71 -11.03
CA VAL A 171 -3.20 6.87 -11.71
C VAL A 171 -3.78 5.46 -11.73
N LEU A 172 -4.07 4.96 -12.92
CA LEU A 172 -4.63 3.62 -13.13
C LEU A 172 -3.52 2.70 -13.64
N GLY A 173 -3.54 1.45 -13.18
CA GLY A 173 -2.63 0.40 -13.63
C GLY A 173 -3.41 -0.76 -14.25
N PHE A 174 -2.95 -1.30 -15.37
CA PHE A 174 -3.48 -2.51 -16.01
C PHE A 174 -2.37 -3.52 -16.34
N PRO A 175 -2.67 -4.83 -16.42
CA PRO A 175 -1.67 -5.84 -16.77
C PRO A 175 -1.04 -5.63 -18.16
N SER A 176 -1.73 -4.93 -19.06
CA SER A 176 -1.22 -4.51 -20.38
C SER A 176 -2.11 -3.42 -20.99
N LYS A 177 -1.61 -2.75 -22.04
CA LYS A 177 -2.41 -1.81 -22.86
C LYS A 177 -3.66 -2.47 -23.45
N ALA A 178 -3.56 -3.72 -23.88
CA ALA A 178 -4.68 -4.47 -24.43
C ALA A 178 -5.81 -4.70 -23.40
N ALA A 179 -5.46 -4.92 -22.13
CA ALA A 179 -6.43 -5.06 -21.06
C ALA A 179 -7.20 -3.74 -20.81
N PHE A 180 -6.50 -2.61 -20.83
CA PHE A 180 -7.13 -1.29 -20.74
C PHE A 180 -8.08 -1.01 -21.92
N GLU A 181 -7.66 -1.29 -23.15
CA GLU A 181 -8.51 -1.09 -24.33
C GLU A 181 -9.74 -2.03 -24.31
N SER A 182 -9.57 -3.26 -23.82
CA SER A 182 -10.68 -4.21 -23.63
C SER A 182 -11.70 -3.70 -22.61
N TYR A 183 -11.24 -3.13 -21.49
CA TYR A 183 -12.11 -2.48 -20.51
C TYR A 183 -12.87 -1.30 -21.14
N LYS A 184 -12.16 -0.40 -21.82
CA LYS A 184 -12.73 0.81 -22.44
C LYS A 184 -13.82 0.49 -23.47
N GLN A 185 -13.67 -0.63 -24.18
CA GLN A 185 -14.62 -1.14 -25.17
C GLN A 185 -15.56 -2.21 -24.60
N GLY A 186 -15.51 -2.47 -23.29
CA GLY A 186 -16.30 -3.48 -22.61
C GLY A 186 -17.77 -3.09 -22.41
N PRO A 187 -18.67 -4.07 -22.22
CA PRO A 187 -20.07 -3.80 -21.89
C PRO A 187 -20.22 -3.04 -20.56
N GLU A 188 -19.33 -3.25 -19.60
CA GLU A 188 -19.32 -2.61 -18.28
C GLU A 188 -19.05 -1.10 -18.40
N ALA A 189 -18.06 -0.71 -19.20
CA ALA A 189 -17.76 0.70 -19.45
C ALA A 189 -18.90 1.40 -20.21
N ARG A 190 -19.56 0.71 -21.15
CA ARG A 190 -20.75 1.22 -21.84
C ARG A 190 -21.93 1.41 -20.90
N ALA A 191 -22.15 0.47 -19.97
CA ALA A 191 -23.29 0.50 -19.05
C ALA A 191 -23.28 1.74 -18.15
N VAL A 192 -22.09 2.24 -17.77
CA VAL A 192 -21.95 3.43 -16.91
C VAL A 192 -21.71 4.72 -17.69
N ARG A 193 -21.74 4.69 -19.04
CA ARG A 193 -21.39 5.86 -19.87
C ARG A 193 -22.34 7.04 -19.68
N ALA A 194 -23.64 6.80 -19.55
CA ALA A 194 -24.62 7.85 -19.30
C ALA A 194 -24.39 8.53 -17.94
N GLU A 195 -24.06 7.75 -16.91
CA GLU A 195 -23.74 8.26 -15.57
C GLU A 195 -22.44 9.09 -15.60
N ARG A 196 -21.43 8.60 -16.33
CA ARG A 196 -20.18 9.32 -16.58
C ARG A 196 -20.44 10.67 -17.23
N ASP A 197 -21.15 10.70 -18.34
CA ASP A 197 -21.39 11.91 -19.14
C ASP A 197 -22.29 12.91 -18.39
N ALA A 198 -23.10 12.44 -17.44
CA ALA A 198 -23.88 13.30 -16.56
C ALA A 198 -23.00 14.08 -15.58
N CYS A 199 -21.98 13.45 -14.97
CA CYS A 199 -21.19 14.04 -13.88
C CYS A 199 -19.81 14.59 -14.28
N ILE A 200 -19.21 14.11 -15.37
CA ILE A 200 -17.87 14.53 -15.80
C ILE A 200 -17.97 15.50 -16.98
N GLU A 201 -17.31 16.65 -16.87
CA GLU A 201 -17.22 17.67 -17.91
C GLU A 201 -16.10 17.35 -18.92
N ARG A 202 -14.93 16.99 -18.41
CA ARG A 202 -13.72 16.77 -19.20
C ARG A 202 -12.93 15.61 -18.61
N THR A 203 -12.31 14.83 -19.50
CA THR A 203 -11.35 13.79 -19.12
C THR A 203 -10.12 13.92 -19.99
N GLU A 204 -8.95 13.86 -19.38
CA GLU A 204 -7.68 13.75 -20.08
C GLU A 204 -6.96 12.50 -19.64
N ILE A 205 -6.42 11.76 -20.61
CA ILE A 205 -5.71 10.50 -20.35
C ILE A 205 -4.31 10.65 -20.92
N VAL A 206 -3.31 10.45 -20.08
CA VAL A 206 -1.90 10.46 -20.47
C VAL A 206 -1.31 9.10 -20.14
N GLU A 207 -0.69 8.47 -21.12
CA GLU A 207 0.09 7.24 -20.90
C GLU A 207 1.36 7.58 -20.14
N LEU A 208 1.59 6.90 -19.01
CA LEU A 208 2.80 7.06 -18.23
C LEU A 208 3.77 5.99 -18.72
N SER A 209 4.79 6.40 -19.48
CA SER A 209 5.93 5.54 -19.79
C SER A 209 6.76 5.32 -18.52
N GLU A 210 7.26 4.10 -18.33
CA GLU A 210 8.29 3.79 -17.32
C GLU A 210 9.53 4.66 -17.46
#